data_AF-A0A833IQF7-F1
#
_entry.id   AF-A0A833IQF7-F1
#
_cell.length_a   1.000
_cell.length_b   1.000
_cell.length_c   1.000
_cell.angle_alpha   90.00
_cell.angle_beta   90.00
_cell.angle_gamma   90.00
#
_symmetry.space_group_name_H-M   'P 1'
#
loop_
_entity.id
_entity.type
_entity.pdbx_description
1 polymer ?
#
loop_
_entity_poly.entity_id
_entity_poly.type
_entity_poly.pdbx_seq_one_letter_code
_entity_poly.pdbx_strand_id
1 'polypeptide(L)'
;MNAEQYCREKAAARGSSLHYTLRFAERDRQPALYALHAFHAEVMSAGREISEPAVASVKLNWWREELERLFRGEGRHPVSQALAPALERYNLPREYFEEMIQAAQTDLDYNAYPDFKALSLYCHRAGGALQELLVEVNGYRNRETSRYAHDLGMALQLGEILRRVRQDALVGRVYLPEDEMRRVGIDRGELLRPTTSDKLREFFALQADRIDDFTTQALQRLAPEDARAQRSGLIRLILQRRLLDELRAERFPLLDRGIHLTPLRKLWLAWRTARSPVRARNKELAR
;
A
#
# COMPACT_ATOMS: atom_id res chain seq x y z
N MET A 1 -24.72 9.89 5.97
CA MET A 1 -23.44 9.96 5.25
C MET A 1 -23.62 9.26 3.91
N ASN A 2 -23.27 9.88 2.78
CA ASN A 2 -23.37 9.24 1.47
C ASN A 2 -22.15 8.32 1.22
N ALA A 3 -22.26 7.44 0.22
CA ALA A 3 -21.23 6.45 -0.12
C ALA A 3 -19.84 7.07 -0.37
N GLU A 4 -19.77 8.16 -1.13
CA GLU A 4 -18.52 8.85 -1.44
C GLU A 4 -17.84 9.46 -0.22
N GLN A 5 -18.61 10.08 0.68
CA GLN A 5 -18.07 10.65 1.92
C GLN A 5 -17.48 9.55 2.81
N TYR A 6 -18.20 8.43 2.96
CA TYR A 6 -17.69 7.27 3.69
C TYR A 6 -16.35 6.81 3.12
N CYS A 7 -16.26 6.61 1.80
CA CYS A 7 -15.03 6.17 1.16
C CYS A 7 -13.87 7.16 1.37
N ARG A 8 -14.14 8.46 1.27
CA ARG A 8 -13.12 9.50 1.51
C ARG A 8 -12.58 9.46 2.94
N GLU A 9 -13.46 9.32 3.92
CA GLU A 9 -13.09 9.26 5.34
C GLU A 9 -12.36 7.97 5.69
N LYS A 10 -12.83 6.82 5.17
CA LYS A 10 -12.20 5.51 5.38
C LYS A 10 -10.83 5.39 4.73
N ALA A 11 -10.70 5.83 3.47
CA ALA A 11 -9.46 5.70 2.71
C ALA A 11 -8.37 6.65 3.21
N ALA A 12 -8.71 7.92 3.46
CA ALA A 12 -7.71 8.99 3.51
C ALA A 12 -7.90 9.92 4.72
N ALA A 13 -7.60 9.40 5.90
CA ALA A 13 -7.55 10.19 7.14
C ALA A 13 -6.74 11.49 6.93
N ARG A 14 -7.22 12.61 7.48
CA ARG A 14 -6.58 13.93 7.34
C ARG A 14 -5.11 13.87 7.76
N GLY A 15 -4.22 14.44 6.94
CA GLY A 15 -2.77 14.46 7.20
C GLY A 15 -2.02 13.19 6.79
N SER A 16 -2.71 12.12 6.40
CA SER A 16 -2.08 10.92 5.83
C SER A 16 -1.42 11.20 4.48
N SER A 17 -0.44 10.39 4.09
CA SER A 17 0.17 10.50 2.75
C SER A 17 -0.87 10.30 1.65
N LEU A 18 -1.85 9.41 1.86
CA LEU A 18 -2.91 9.15 0.90
C LEU A 18 -3.86 10.34 0.73
N HIS A 19 -4.16 11.07 1.81
CA HIS A 19 -4.93 12.32 1.74
C HIS A 19 -4.30 13.33 0.77
N TYR A 20 -2.98 13.56 0.87
CA TYR A 20 -2.28 14.46 -0.05
C TYR A 20 -2.15 13.88 -1.46
N THR A 21 -2.03 12.56 -1.58
CA THR A 21 -1.99 11.86 -2.88
C THR A 21 -3.28 12.08 -3.65
N LEU A 22 -4.42 11.76 -3.05
CA LEU A 22 -5.73 11.82 -3.71
C LEU A 22 -6.21 13.26 -3.92
N ARG A 23 -5.78 14.21 -3.07
CA ARG A 23 -6.03 15.65 -3.29
C ARG A 23 -5.56 16.13 -4.67
N PHE A 24 -4.47 15.56 -5.19
CA PHE A 24 -3.92 15.91 -6.49
C PHE A 24 -4.24 14.89 -7.59
N ALA A 25 -5.05 13.87 -7.33
CA ALA A 25 -5.57 13.00 -8.37
C ALA A 25 -6.54 13.76 -9.30
N GLU A 26 -6.81 13.24 -10.50
CA GLU A 26 -7.78 13.86 -11.43
C GLU A 26 -9.18 13.83 -10.86
N ARG A 27 -9.89 14.97 -10.94
CA ARG A 27 -11.14 15.19 -10.18
C ARG A 27 -12.23 14.19 -10.55
N ASP A 28 -12.32 13.83 -11.82
CA ASP A 28 -13.28 12.88 -12.37
C ASP A 28 -12.96 11.41 -12.03
N ARG A 29 -11.75 11.14 -11.53
CA ARG A 29 -11.26 9.81 -11.12
C ARG A 29 -11.23 9.64 -9.60
N GLN A 30 -11.21 10.74 -8.86
CA GLN A 30 -11.15 10.73 -7.39
C GLN A 30 -12.20 9.82 -6.73
N PRO A 31 -13.49 9.81 -7.13
CA PRO A 31 -14.48 8.93 -6.51
C PRO A 31 -14.09 7.44 -6.56
N ALA A 32 -13.68 6.95 -7.74
CA ALA A 32 -13.24 5.57 -7.92
C ALA A 32 -11.96 5.27 -7.13
N LEU A 33 -10.98 6.19 -7.13
CA LEU A 33 -9.75 6.03 -6.35
C LEU A 33 -10.03 5.95 -4.84
N TYR A 34 -10.90 6.81 -4.31
CA TYR A 34 -11.31 6.75 -2.91
C TYR A 34 -12.04 5.44 -2.60
N ALA A 35 -12.94 4.99 -3.48
CA ALA A 35 -13.69 3.76 -3.27
C ALA A 35 -12.79 2.51 -3.26
N LEU A 36 -11.81 2.40 -4.18
CA LEU A 36 -10.82 1.33 -4.19
C LEU A 36 -9.95 1.32 -2.94
N HIS A 37 -9.46 2.48 -2.51
CA HIS A 37 -8.70 2.57 -1.26
C HIS A 37 -9.55 2.27 -0.02
N ALA A 38 -10.84 2.62 -0.02
CA ALA A 38 -11.74 2.31 1.08
C ALA A 38 -12.06 0.80 1.15
N PHE A 39 -12.24 0.14 0.01
CA PHE A 39 -12.37 -1.31 -0.08
C PHE A 39 -11.15 -2.00 0.53
N HIS A 40 -9.96 -1.62 0.06
CA HIS A 40 -8.70 -2.13 0.59
C HIS A 40 -8.58 -1.94 2.10
N ALA A 41 -8.89 -0.73 2.59
CA ALA A 41 -8.83 -0.43 4.02
C ALA A 41 -9.81 -1.26 4.85
N GLU A 42 -11.04 -1.49 4.39
CA GLU A 42 -12.03 -2.32 5.10
C GLU A 42 -11.67 -3.81 5.12
N VAL A 43 -11.24 -4.35 3.98
CA VAL A 43 -10.86 -5.76 3.87
C VAL A 43 -9.63 -6.03 4.73
N MET A 44 -8.60 -5.20 4.59
CA MET A 44 -7.35 -5.41 5.33
C MET A 44 -7.49 -5.10 6.83
N SER A 45 -8.43 -4.23 7.24
CA SER A 45 -8.69 -4.01 8.67
C SER A 45 -9.36 -5.22 9.32
N ALA A 46 -10.14 -6.02 8.57
CA ALA A 46 -10.71 -7.26 9.09
C ALA A 46 -9.64 -8.25 9.56
N GLY A 47 -8.54 -8.40 8.80
CA GLY A 47 -7.42 -9.27 9.17
C GLY A 47 -6.51 -8.72 10.28
N ARG A 48 -6.50 -7.40 10.50
CA ARG A 48 -5.54 -6.75 11.41
C ARG A 48 -6.12 -6.21 12.72
N GLU A 49 -7.34 -5.71 12.71
CA GLU A 49 -7.92 -4.99 13.84
C GLU A 49 -8.91 -5.84 14.65
N ILE A 50 -9.40 -6.95 14.08
CA ILE A 50 -10.27 -7.89 14.78
C ILE A 50 -9.41 -8.94 15.46
N SER A 51 -9.41 -8.95 16.80
CA SER A 51 -8.58 -9.88 17.58
C SER A 51 -9.08 -11.33 17.53
N GLU A 52 -10.39 -11.54 17.38
CA GLU A 52 -11.01 -12.87 17.36
C GLU A 52 -11.03 -13.45 15.94
N PRO A 53 -10.25 -14.52 15.62
CA PRO A 53 -10.12 -15.03 14.26
C PRO A 53 -11.44 -15.49 13.64
N ALA A 54 -12.34 -16.06 14.45
CA ALA A 54 -13.67 -16.47 14.00
C ALA A 54 -14.51 -15.27 13.54
N VAL A 55 -14.48 -14.17 14.28
CA VAL A 55 -15.20 -12.94 13.92
C VAL A 55 -14.60 -12.30 12.66
N ALA A 56 -13.27 -12.29 12.57
CA ALA A 56 -12.56 -11.79 11.40
C ALA A 56 -12.91 -12.61 10.13
N SER A 57 -12.93 -13.94 10.26
CA SER A 57 -13.31 -14.86 9.18
C SER A 57 -14.75 -14.62 8.71
N VAL A 58 -15.70 -14.43 9.63
CA VAL A 58 -17.09 -14.07 9.31
C VAL A 58 -17.14 -12.76 8.53
N LYS A 59 -16.38 -11.72 8.95
CA LYS A 59 -16.32 -10.44 8.22
C LYS A 59 -15.71 -10.59 6.82
N LEU A 60 -14.67 -11.42 6.64
CA LEU A 60 -14.08 -11.68 5.32
C LEU A 60 -15.03 -12.47 4.41
N ASN A 61 -15.76 -13.46 4.95
CA ASN A 61 -16.82 -14.16 4.20
C ASN A 61 -17.92 -13.20 3.76
N TRP A 62 -18.35 -12.31 4.64
CA TRP A 62 -19.29 -11.25 4.28
C TRP A 62 -18.77 -10.36 3.16
N TRP A 63 -17.47 -10.00 3.17
CA TRP A 63 -16.85 -9.23 2.08
C TRP A 63 -16.80 -10.01 0.76
N ARG A 64 -16.62 -11.34 0.78
CA ARG A 64 -16.70 -12.19 -0.42
C ARG A 64 -18.11 -12.14 -1.02
N GLU A 65 -19.13 -12.32 -0.20
CA GLU A 65 -20.53 -12.21 -0.65
C GLU A 65 -20.88 -10.80 -1.12
N GLU A 66 -20.37 -9.77 -0.45
CA GLU A 66 -20.60 -8.38 -0.83
C GLU A 66 -19.92 -8.04 -2.16
N LEU A 67 -18.75 -8.61 -2.43
CA LEU A 67 -18.07 -8.52 -3.72
C LEU A 67 -18.91 -9.18 -4.82
N GLU A 68 -19.50 -10.36 -4.57
CA GLU A 68 -20.42 -10.98 -5.52
C GLU A 68 -21.63 -10.09 -5.81
N ARG A 69 -22.24 -9.51 -4.76
CA ARG A 69 -23.35 -8.58 -4.91
C ARG A 69 -22.96 -7.36 -5.73
N LEU A 70 -21.80 -6.76 -5.44
CA LEU A 70 -21.26 -5.62 -6.19
C LEU A 70 -21.16 -5.94 -7.70
N PHE A 71 -20.56 -7.06 -8.08
CA PHE A 71 -20.41 -7.45 -9.48
C PHE A 71 -21.73 -7.85 -10.18
N ARG A 72 -22.80 -8.10 -9.42
CA ARG A 72 -24.17 -8.25 -9.94
C ARG A 72 -24.97 -6.94 -9.97
N GLY A 73 -24.38 -5.82 -9.53
CA GLY A 73 -25.08 -4.53 -9.42
C GLY A 73 -25.97 -4.39 -8.17
N GLU A 74 -25.81 -5.27 -7.18
CA GLU A 74 -26.64 -5.37 -5.98
C GLU A 74 -25.88 -4.99 -4.68
N GLY A 75 -24.71 -4.35 -4.82
CA GLY A 75 -23.86 -3.95 -3.69
C GLY A 75 -24.59 -3.06 -2.69
N ARG A 76 -24.50 -3.39 -1.40
CA ARG A 76 -25.23 -2.71 -0.32
C ARG A 76 -24.32 -1.86 0.55
N HIS A 77 -23.05 -2.21 0.68
CA HIS A 77 -22.09 -1.45 1.46
C HIS A 77 -21.82 -0.09 0.80
N PRO A 78 -21.58 0.99 1.57
CA PRO A 78 -21.20 2.29 1.01
C PRO A 78 -20.01 2.21 0.02
N VAL A 79 -19.03 1.36 0.30
CA VAL A 79 -17.90 1.11 -0.62
C VAL A 79 -18.37 0.48 -1.94
N SER A 80 -19.22 -0.54 -1.87
CA SER A 80 -19.78 -1.19 -3.06
C SER A 80 -20.61 -0.22 -3.89
N GLN A 81 -21.45 0.58 -3.23
CA GLN A 81 -22.24 1.63 -3.89
C GLN A 81 -21.35 2.66 -4.59
N ALA A 82 -20.22 3.04 -3.98
CA ALA A 82 -19.26 3.95 -4.59
C ALA A 82 -18.41 3.32 -5.71
N LEU A 83 -18.21 1.98 -5.68
CA LEU A 83 -17.50 1.24 -6.71
C LEU A 83 -18.36 0.90 -7.93
N ALA A 84 -19.68 0.77 -7.78
CA ALA A 84 -20.55 0.35 -8.88
C ALA A 84 -20.40 1.23 -10.15
N PRO A 85 -20.41 2.58 -10.08
CA PRO A 85 -20.16 3.41 -11.27
C PRO A 85 -18.76 3.25 -11.87
N ALA A 86 -17.78 2.84 -11.05
CA ALA A 86 -16.41 2.61 -11.51
C ALA A 86 -16.30 1.29 -12.30
N LEU A 87 -17.05 0.24 -11.93
CA LEU A 87 -17.08 -1.03 -12.66
C LEU A 87 -17.66 -0.88 -14.08
N GLU A 88 -18.58 0.07 -14.28
CA GLU A 88 -19.14 0.39 -15.60
C GLU A 88 -18.16 1.20 -16.47
N ARG A 89 -17.30 2.00 -15.83
CA ARG A 89 -16.43 2.98 -16.52
C ARG A 89 -15.03 2.47 -16.79
N TYR A 90 -14.51 1.57 -15.95
CA TYR A 90 -13.13 1.11 -15.97
C TYR A 90 -13.06 -0.42 -16.01
N ASN A 91 -12.01 -0.95 -16.61
CA ASN A 91 -11.73 -2.38 -16.53
C ASN A 91 -11.18 -2.71 -15.14
N LEU A 92 -12.02 -3.20 -14.24
CA LEU A 92 -11.66 -3.55 -12.87
C LEU A 92 -11.90 -5.04 -12.64
N PRO A 93 -10.92 -5.90 -12.97
CA PRO A 93 -11.06 -7.34 -12.84
C PRO A 93 -11.38 -7.76 -11.40
N ARG A 94 -12.36 -8.65 -11.26
CA ARG A 94 -12.86 -9.14 -9.95
C ARG A 94 -11.75 -9.82 -9.16
N GLU A 95 -10.84 -10.48 -9.85
CA GLU A 95 -9.73 -11.27 -9.32
C GLU A 95 -8.87 -10.42 -8.39
N TYR A 96 -8.59 -9.15 -8.72
CA TYR A 96 -7.78 -8.28 -7.85
C TYR A 96 -8.48 -7.90 -6.54
N PHE A 97 -9.81 -7.85 -6.52
CA PHE A 97 -10.56 -7.68 -5.27
C PHE A 97 -10.49 -8.94 -4.41
N GLU A 98 -10.58 -10.11 -5.04
CA GLU A 98 -10.46 -11.40 -4.37
C GLU A 98 -9.05 -11.62 -3.80
N GLU A 99 -8.00 -11.21 -4.50
CA GLU A 99 -6.62 -11.28 -4.01
C GLU A 99 -6.43 -10.43 -2.74
N MET A 100 -7.04 -9.24 -2.65
CA MET A 100 -7.01 -8.44 -1.42
C MET A 100 -7.71 -9.14 -0.25
N ILE A 101 -8.85 -9.80 -0.51
CA ILE A 101 -9.55 -10.61 0.51
C ILE A 101 -8.69 -11.81 0.93
N GLN A 102 -8.04 -12.46 -0.03
CA GLN A 102 -7.15 -13.58 0.23
C GLN A 102 -5.92 -13.16 1.05
N ALA A 103 -5.37 -11.97 0.82
CA ALA A 103 -4.30 -11.43 1.67
C ALA A 103 -4.74 -11.26 3.13
N ALA A 104 -5.92 -10.68 3.34
CA ALA A 104 -6.48 -10.52 4.69
C ALA A 104 -6.80 -11.88 5.35
N GLN A 105 -7.18 -12.89 4.57
CA GLN A 105 -7.35 -14.26 5.05
C GLN A 105 -6.02 -14.89 5.46
N THR A 106 -4.96 -14.73 4.65
CA THR A 106 -3.61 -15.20 4.99
C THR A 106 -3.14 -14.64 6.34
N ASP A 107 -3.48 -13.38 6.63
CA ASP A 107 -3.19 -12.77 7.94
C ASP A 107 -3.95 -13.45 9.09
N LEU A 108 -5.07 -14.13 8.88
CA LEU A 108 -5.73 -14.91 9.94
C LEU A 108 -5.05 -16.26 10.17
N ASP A 109 -4.55 -16.86 9.10
CA ASP A 109 -4.00 -18.23 9.11
C ASP A 109 -2.53 -18.27 9.52
N TYR A 110 -1.78 -17.19 9.21
CA TYR A 110 -0.34 -17.11 9.41
C TYR A 110 0.07 -15.79 10.09
N ASN A 111 1.11 -15.87 10.92
CA ASN A 111 1.67 -14.72 11.62
C ASN A 111 3.12 -14.41 11.24
N ALA A 112 3.72 -15.19 10.32
CA ALA A 112 5.06 -14.97 9.82
C ALA A 112 5.32 -15.62 8.45
N TYR A 113 6.40 -15.19 7.81
CA TYR A 113 6.77 -15.62 6.45
C TYR A 113 8.14 -16.30 6.45
N PRO A 114 8.25 -17.53 5.93
CA PRO A 114 9.49 -18.30 5.99
C PRO A 114 10.64 -17.67 5.19
N ASP A 115 10.31 -17.03 4.07
CA ASP A 115 11.25 -16.40 3.16
C ASP A 115 10.63 -15.20 2.41
N PHE A 116 11.47 -14.50 1.65
CA PHE A 116 11.01 -13.36 0.86
C PHE A 116 10.04 -13.76 -0.27
N LYS A 117 10.07 -15.00 -0.75
CA LYS A 117 9.13 -15.47 -1.79
C LYS A 117 7.70 -15.57 -1.24
N ALA A 118 7.55 -16.08 -0.02
CA ALA A 118 6.26 -16.10 0.66
C ALA A 118 5.77 -14.68 0.96
N LEU A 119 6.66 -13.81 1.44
CA LEU A 119 6.35 -12.40 1.68
C LEU A 119 5.95 -11.66 0.41
N SER A 120 6.64 -11.91 -0.71
CA SER A 120 6.37 -11.22 -1.97
C SER A 120 5.02 -11.60 -2.55
N LEU A 121 4.59 -12.87 -2.41
CA LEU A 121 3.24 -13.28 -2.75
C LEU A 121 2.20 -12.53 -1.90
N TYR A 122 2.43 -12.42 -0.59
CA TYR A 122 1.54 -11.60 0.25
C TYR A 122 1.51 -10.14 -0.20
N CYS A 123 2.67 -9.53 -0.49
CA CYS A 123 2.74 -8.15 -0.94
C CYS A 123 2.02 -7.92 -2.28
N HIS A 124 2.14 -8.88 -3.21
CA HIS A 124 1.40 -8.85 -4.47
C HIS A 124 -0.11 -8.82 -4.23
N ARG A 125 -0.62 -9.69 -3.35
CA ARG A 125 -2.05 -9.75 -3.02
C ARG A 125 -2.54 -8.54 -2.25
N ALA A 126 -1.82 -8.16 -1.20
CA ALA A 126 -2.21 -7.12 -0.26
C ALA A 126 -2.07 -5.71 -0.86
N GLY A 127 -1.02 -5.45 -1.64
CA GLY A 127 -0.72 -4.11 -2.17
C GLY A 127 -0.72 -4.03 -3.69
N GLY A 128 -0.15 -5.05 -4.35
CA GLY A 128 -0.08 -5.14 -5.82
C GLY A 128 -1.45 -5.11 -6.48
N ALA A 129 -2.36 -5.99 -6.04
CA ALA A 129 -3.72 -6.10 -6.59
C ALA A 129 -4.49 -4.76 -6.54
N LEU A 130 -4.32 -3.99 -5.45
CA LEU A 130 -4.87 -2.63 -5.39
C LEU A 130 -4.26 -1.72 -6.46
N GLN A 131 -2.94 -1.76 -6.66
CA GLN A 131 -2.30 -0.91 -7.69
C GLN A 131 -2.73 -1.30 -9.11
N GLU A 132 -2.95 -2.58 -9.39
CA GLU A 132 -3.48 -3.06 -10.68
C GLU A 132 -4.88 -2.46 -10.97
N LEU A 133 -5.71 -2.27 -9.94
CA LEU A 133 -6.99 -1.58 -10.11
C LEU A 133 -6.81 -0.05 -10.25
N LEU A 134 -5.90 0.55 -9.47
CA LEU A 134 -5.68 2.00 -9.50
C LEU A 134 -5.04 2.46 -10.81
N VAL A 135 -4.18 1.65 -11.44
CA VAL A 135 -3.54 2.00 -12.72
C VAL A 135 -4.58 2.11 -13.85
N GLU A 136 -5.60 1.23 -13.83
CA GLU A 136 -6.74 1.25 -14.77
C GLU A 136 -7.60 2.51 -14.60
N VAL A 137 -7.94 2.87 -13.35
CA VAL A 137 -8.68 4.11 -13.06
C VAL A 137 -7.88 5.34 -13.47
N ASN A 138 -6.58 5.37 -13.18
CA ASN A 138 -5.67 6.43 -13.60
C ASN A 138 -5.41 6.40 -15.12
N GLY A 139 -5.67 5.31 -15.83
CA GLY A 139 -5.44 5.15 -17.26
C GLY A 139 -3.99 5.25 -17.70
N TYR A 140 -3.69 4.66 -18.85
CA TYR A 140 -2.37 4.68 -19.45
C TYR A 140 -2.49 4.47 -20.97
N ARG A 141 -1.45 4.86 -21.72
CA ARG A 141 -1.31 4.64 -23.16
C ARG A 141 -0.32 3.54 -23.45
N ASN A 142 0.74 3.43 -22.65
CA ASN A 142 1.77 2.42 -22.81
C ASN A 142 1.42 1.19 -21.96
N ARG A 143 1.28 0.02 -22.60
CA ARG A 143 0.94 -1.22 -21.88
C ARG A 143 2.01 -1.63 -20.86
N GLU A 144 3.26 -1.22 -21.02
CA GLU A 144 4.30 -1.47 -20.01
C GLU A 144 4.03 -0.73 -18.68
N THR A 145 3.21 0.33 -18.70
CA THR A 145 2.73 1.02 -17.48
C THR A 145 1.85 0.11 -16.61
N SER A 146 1.31 -1.00 -17.13
CA SER A 146 0.68 -2.02 -16.27
C SER A 146 1.68 -2.65 -15.30
N ARG A 147 2.91 -2.95 -15.76
CA ARG A 147 3.97 -3.51 -14.90
C ARG A 147 4.47 -2.52 -13.86
N TYR A 148 4.30 -1.21 -14.09
CA TYR A 148 4.54 -0.19 -13.07
C TYR A 148 3.64 -0.38 -11.84
N ALA A 149 2.40 -0.85 -12.02
CA ALA A 149 1.46 -1.06 -10.92
C ALA A 149 1.97 -2.11 -9.94
N HIS A 150 2.47 -3.24 -10.45
CA HIS A 150 3.05 -4.30 -9.63
C HIS A 150 4.22 -3.79 -8.77
N ASP A 151 5.24 -3.18 -9.39
CA ASP A 151 6.44 -2.72 -8.67
C ASP A 151 6.11 -1.57 -7.70
N LEU A 152 5.18 -0.68 -8.09
CA LEU A 152 4.64 0.33 -7.17
C LEU A 152 4.01 -0.35 -5.96
N GLY A 153 3.13 -1.34 -6.17
CA GLY A 153 2.46 -2.05 -5.09
C GLY A 153 3.42 -2.76 -4.14
N MET A 154 4.44 -3.41 -4.70
CA MET A 154 5.52 -4.04 -3.95
C MET A 154 6.29 -3.04 -3.10
N ALA A 155 6.75 -1.93 -3.69
CA ALA A 155 7.41 -0.86 -2.96
C ALA A 155 6.50 -0.37 -1.83
N LEU A 156 5.25 0.01 -2.13
CA LEU A 156 4.32 0.59 -1.16
C LEU A 156 4.03 -0.34 0.01
N GLN A 157 3.79 -1.62 -0.26
CA GLN A 157 3.43 -2.60 0.76
C GLN A 157 4.64 -2.95 1.66
N LEU A 158 5.81 -3.18 1.06
CA LEU A 158 7.04 -3.43 1.82
C LEU A 158 7.43 -2.23 2.70
N GLY A 159 7.27 -1.01 2.20
CA GLY A 159 7.51 0.21 2.97
C GLY A 159 6.57 0.38 4.15
N GLU A 160 5.31 -0.03 4.02
CA GLU A 160 4.37 -0.01 5.14
C GLU A 160 4.71 -1.09 6.17
N ILE A 161 5.04 -2.31 5.72
CA ILE A 161 5.53 -3.40 6.58
C ILE A 161 6.73 -2.95 7.41
N LEU A 162 7.76 -2.37 6.77
CA LEU A 162 8.97 -1.93 7.45
C LEU A 162 8.65 -0.88 8.53
N ARG A 163 7.82 0.11 8.19
CA ARG A 163 7.43 1.17 9.12
C ARG A 163 6.57 0.71 10.28
N ARG A 164 5.86 -0.41 10.11
CA ARG A 164 4.93 -0.96 11.09
C ARG A 164 5.49 -2.13 11.88
N VAL A 165 6.77 -2.48 11.66
CA VAL A 165 7.39 -3.68 12.25
C VAL A 165 7.13 -3.82 13.75
N ARG A 166 7.23 -2.71 14.51
CA ARG A 166 6.95 -2.72 15.96
C ARG A 166 5.47 -2.97 16.25
N GLN A 167 4.57 -2.21 15.61
CA GLN A 167 3.13 -2.32 15.83
C GLN A 167 2.63 -3.73 15.49
N ASP A 168 3.14 -4.30 14.40
CA ASP A 168 2.76 -5.63 13.97
C ASP A 168 3.34 -6.70 14.91
N ALA A 169 4.60 -6.55 15.36
CA ALA A 169 5.20 -7.45 16.34
C ALA A 169 4.45 -7.47 17.68
N LEU A 170 3.99 -6.31 18.16
CA LEU A 170 3.22 -6.18 19.41
C LEU A 170 1.88 -6.94 19.39
N VAL A 171 1.32 -7.18 18.20
CA VAL A 171 0.11 -8.01 18.03
C VAL A 171 0.44 -9.42 17.52
N GLY A 172 1.69 -9.84 17.65
CA GLY A 172 2.15 -11.20 17.34
C GLY A 172 2.42 -11.48 15.86
N ARG A 173 2.53 -10.44 15.02
CA ARG A 173 2.76 -10.57 13.56
C ARG A 173 4.17 -10.16 13.17
N VAL A 174 4.83 -10.95 12.33
CA VAL A 174 6.18 -10.66 11.82
C VAL A 174 6.21 -10.87 10.30
N TYR A 175 6.14 -9.78 9.54
CA TYR A 175 6.17 -9.85 8.07
C TYR A 175 7.57 -10.04 7.49
N LEU A 176 8.61 -9.70 8.26
CA LEU A 176 10.00 -9.77 7.80
C LEU A 176 10.41 -11.23 7.52
N PRO A 177 11.16 -11.53 6.45
CA PRO A 177 11.52 -12.90 6.10
C PRO A 177 12.34 -13.61 7.18
N GLU A 178 11.86 -14.74 7.68
CA GLU A 178 12.49 -15.44 8.79
C GLU A 178 13.85 -16.04 8.45
N ASP A 179 14.05 -16.54 7.23
CA ASP A 179 15.34 -17.04 6.78
C ASP A 179 16.40 -15.92 6.79
N GLU A 180 16.04 -14.71 6.36
CA GLU A 180 16.92 -13.54 6.37
C GLU A 180 17.20 -13.08 7.81
N MET A 181 16.18 -13.00 8.66
CA MET A 181 16.34 -12.69 10.08
C MET A 181 17.30 -13.69 10.75
N ARG A 182 17.12 -15.00 10.53
CA ARG A 182 17.99 -16.05 11.07
C ARG A 182 19.42 -15.96 10.55
N ARG A 183 19.62 -15.64 9.26
CA ARG A 183 20.97 -15.50 8.67
C ARG A 183 21.80 -14.42 9.37
N VAL A 184 21.17 -13.31 9.75
CA VAL A 184 21.84 -12.28 10.55
C VAL A 184 21.79 -12.62 12.04
N GLY A 185 20.90 -13.50 12.47
CA GLY A 185 20.74 -13.98 13.85
C GLY A 185 19.77 -13.15 14.68
N ILE A 186 18.79 -12.51 14.04
CA ILE A 186 17.69 -11.80 14.68
C ILE A 186 16.58 -12.79 14.99
N ASP A 187 16.09 -12.80 16.23
CA ASP A 187 14.89 -13.54 16.61
C ASP A 187 13.65 -12.63 16.64
N ARG A 188 12.44 -13.23 16.66
CA ARG A 188 11.17 -12.46 16.71
C ARG A 188 11.04 -11.63 17.99
N GLY A 189 11.58 -12.10 19.11
CA GLY A 189 11.54 -11.42 20.41
C GLY A 189 12.35 -10.14 20.43
N GLU A 190 13.39 -10.01 19.60
CA GLU A 190 14.12 -8.75 19.43
C GLU A 190 13.22 -7.63 18.91
N LEU A 191 12.21 -7.93 18.08
CA LEU A 191 11.26 -6.95 17.54
C LEU A 191 10.30 -6.39 18.61
N LEU A 192 10.17 -7.07 19.75
CA LEU A 192 9.36 -6.62 20.88
C LEU A 192 10.12 -5.67 21.81
N ARG A 193 11.45 -5.57 21.67
CA ARG A 193 12.27 -4.69 22.51
C ARG A 193 11.96 -3.21 22.23
N PRO A 194 12.09 -2.31 23.21
CA PRO A 194 11.82 -0.88 23.04
C PRO A 194 12.90 -0.11 22.27
N THR A 195 13.96 -0.78 21.81
CA THR A 195 15.14 -0.13 21.23
C THR A 195 15.62 -0.91 20.01
N THR A 196 15.94 -0.21 18.93
CA THR A 196 16.51 -0.83 17.73
C THR A 196 18.02 -1.03 17.90
N SER A 197 18.44 -2.28 18.05
CA SER A 197 19.86 -2.67 18.10
C SER A 197 20.56 -2.38 16.78
N ASP A 198 21.89 -2.21 16.77
CA ASP A 198 22.62 -1.92 15.53
C ASP A 198 22.45 -3.02 14.47
N LYS A 199 22.39 -4.27 14.92
CA LYS A 199 22.04 -5.44 14.10
C LYS A 199 20.67 -5.31 13.41
N LEU A 200 19.65 -4.86 14.14
CA LEU A 200 18.33 -4.59 13.58
C LEU A 200 18.37 -3.42 12.60
N ARG A 201 19.17 -2.38 12.88
CA ARG A 201 19.32 -1.24 11.96
C ARG A 201 19.94 -1.66 10.64
N GLU A 202 20.98 -2.50 10.68
CA GLU A 202 21.59 -3.09 9.48
C GLU A 202 20.58 -3.94 8.71
N PHE A 203 19.82 -4.79 9.41
CA PHE A 203 18.78 -5.58 8.78
C PHE A 203 17.69 -4.72 8.14
N PHE A 204 17.20 -3.70 8.83
CA PHE A 204 16.22 -2.75 8.29
C PHE A 204 16.76 -1.96 7.09
N ALA A 205 18.06 -1.66 7.05
CA ALA A 205 18.70 -1.06 5.89
C ALA A 205 18.63 -2.00 4.66
N LEU A 206 18.90 -3.30 4.83
CA LEU A 206 18.76 -4.28 3.74
C LEU A 206 17.32 -4.34 3.20
N GLN A 207 16.33 -4.28 4.09
CA GLN A 207 14.91 -4.25 3.68
C GLN A 207 14.56 -2.93 2.97
N ALA A 208 15.14 -1.81 3.41
CA ALA A 208 14.99 -0.51 2.77
C ALA A 208 15.57 -0.48 1.37
N ASP A 209 16.74 -1.09 1.15
CA ASP A 209 17.36 -1.17 -0.17
C ASP A 209 16.48 -1.97 -1.13
N ARG A 210 15.88 -3.07 -0.67
CA ARG A 210 14.87 -3.80 -1.46
C ARG A 210 13.66 -2.94 -1.83
N ILE A 211 13.17 -2.11 -0.91
CA ILE A 211 12.06 -1.18 -1.19
C ILE A 211 12.46 -0.16 -2.26
N ASP A 212 13.70 0.30 -2.22
CA ASP A 212 14.24 1.22 -3.22
C ASP A 212 14.47 0.57 -4.58
N ASP A 213 14.82 -0.71 -4.63
CA ASP A 213 14.91 -1.48 -5.88
C ASP A 213 13.55 -1.52 -6.58
N PHE A 214 12.48 -1.90 -5.87
CA PHE A 214 11.12 -1.86 -6.42
C PHE A 214 10.67 -0.44 -6.79
N THR A 215 11.07 0.56 -6.00
CA THR A 215 10.80 1.97 -6.31
C THR A 215 11.45 2.40 -7.63
N THR A 216 12.70 1.97 -7.85
CA THR A 216 13.46 2.27 -9.06
C THR A 216 12.87 1.54 -10.26
N GLN A 217 12.54 0.26 -10.12
CA GLN A 217 11.89 -0.54 -11.17
C GLN A 217 10.54 0.07 -11.58
N ALA A 218 9.71 0.45 -10.60
CA ALA A 218 8.46 1.15 -10.85
C ALA A 218 8.69 2.43 -11.69
N LEU A 219 9.63 3.28 -11.28
CA LEU A 219 9.93 4.53 -12.01
C LEU A 219 10.45 4.28 -13.43
N GLN A 220 11.21 3.20 -13.66
CA GLN A 220 11.73 2.82 -14.98
C GLN A 220 10.61 2.35 -15.90
N ARG A 221 9.62 1.63 -15.37
CA ARG A 221 8.46 1.12 -16.11
C ARG A 221 7.37 2.16 -16.36
N LEU A 222 7.36 3.25 -15.57
CA LEU A 222 6.43 4.34 -15.80
C LEU A 222 6.84 5.15 -17.03
N ALA A 223 6.13 4.95 -18.13
CA ALA A 223 6.35 5.68 -19.37
C ALA A 223 6.19 7.21 -19.17
N PRO A 224 7.06 8.06 -19.75
CA PRO A 224 6.96 9.52 -19.62
C PRO A 224 5.59 10.09 -19.98
N GLU A 225 4.96 9.58 -21.03
CA GLU A 225 3.64 9.98 -21.50
C GLU A 225 2.52 9.67 -20.51
N ASP A 226 2.68 8.63 -19.68
CA ASP A 226 1.69 8.19 -18.70
C ASP A 226 1.91 8.81 -17.32
N ALA A 227 3.07 9.43 -17.07
CA ALA A 227 3.39 10.02 -15.77
C ALA A 227 2.36 11.05 -15.28
N ARG A 228 1.68 11.75 -16.20
CA ARG A 228 0.59 12.68 -15.86
C ARG A 228 -0.66 11.94 -15.39
N ALA A 229 -1.05 10.89 -16.11
CA ALA A 229 -2.20 10.07 -15.79
C ALA A 229 -1.99 9.35 -14.44
N GLN A 230 -0.77 8.83 -14.24
CA GLN A 230 -0.33 8.13 -13.03
C GLN A 230 0.20 9.05 -11.92
N ARG A 231 -0.12 10.35 -11.95
CA ARG A 231 0.43 11.32 -10.99
C ARG A 231 0.14 10.97 -9.53
N SER A 232 -1.01 10.36 -9.24
CA SER A 232 -1.38 9.90 -7.89
C SER A 232 -0.42 8.80 -7.41
N GLY A 233 -0.21 7.76 -8.22
CA GLY A 233 0.79 6.71 -7.94
C GLY A 233 2.20 7.30 -7.74
N LEU A 234 2.62 8.22 -8.61
CA LEU A 234 3.93 8.86 -8.52
C LEU A 234 4.10 9.71 -7.26
N ILE A 235 3.07 10.46 -6.85
CA ILE A 235 3.08 11.20 -5.58
C ILE A 235 3.26 10.22 -4.41
N ARG A 236 2.48 9.14 -4.39
CA ARG A 236 2.52 8.16 -3.30
C ARG A 236 3.89 7.50 -3.16
N LEU A 237 4.52 7.18 -4.29
CA LEU A 237 5.87 6.63 -4.37
C LEU A 237 6.92 7.61 -3.86
N ILE A 238 6.88 8.87 -4.31
CA ILE A 238 7.81 9.92 -3.86
C ILE A 238 7.69 10.19 -2.37
N LEU A 239 6.47 10.28 -1.84
CA LEU A 239 6.25 10.46 -0.40
C LEU A 239 6.85 9.32 0.41
N GLN A 240 6.78 8.10 -0.10
CA GLN A 240 7.38 6.95 0.54
C GLN A 240 8.91 6.96 0.45
N ARG A 241 9.48 7.18 -0.74
CA ARG A 241 10.94 7.24 -0.90
C ARG A 241 11.54 8.32 0.00
N ARG A 242 10.87 9.47 0.12
CA ARG A 242 11.26 10.54 1.05
C ARG A 242 11.17 10.13 2.51
N LEU A 243 10.17 9.34 2.89
CA LEU A 243 10.08 8.81 4.25
C LEU A 243 11.18 7.79 4.53
N LEU A 244 11.54 6.98 3.53
CA LEU A 244 12.67 6.05 3.62
C LEU A 244 14.01 6.79 3.74
N ASP A 245 14.18 7.92 3.04
CA ASP A 245 15.33 8.81 3.19
C ASP A 245 15.47 9.29 4.66
N GLU A 246 14.38 9.69 5.32
CA GLU A 246 14.41 10.08 6.75
C GLU A 246 14.73 8.90 7.67
N LEU A 247 14.17 7.71 7.38
CA LEU A 247 14.48 6.49 8.14
C LEU A 247 15.98 6.17 8.06
N ARG A 248 16.58 6.27 6.87
CA ARG A 248 18.03 6.09 6.68
C ARG A 248 18.85 7.13 7.44
N ALA A 249 18.47 8.40 7.35
CA ALA A 249 19.18 9.49 8.03
C ALA A 249 19.20 9.33 9.56
N GLU A 250 18.14 8.76 10.14
CA GLU A 250 18.05 8.47 11.57
C GLU A 250 18.54 7.06 11.96
N ARG A 251 19.11 6.30 11.01
CA ARG A 251 19.56 4.91 11.19
C ARG A 251 18.46 3.96 11.69
N PHE A 252 17.27 4.06 11.08
CA PHE A 252 16.14 3.15 11.28
C PHE A 252 15.72 2.92 12.75
N PRO A 253 15.29 3.95 13.51
CA PRO A 253 14.86 3.82 14.90
C PRO A 253 13.43 3.23 15.03
N LEU A 254 13.13 2.19 14.25
CA LEU A 254 11.77 1.67 14.01
C LEU A 254 11.13 1.03 15.25
N LEU A 255 11.93 0.52 16.19
CA LEU A 255 11.42 0.04 17.47
C LEU A 255 11.35 1.16 18.52
N ASP A 256 12.09 2.24 18.36
CA ASP A 256 12.19 3.34 19.34
C ASP A 256 11.05 4.34 19.15
N ARG A 257 10.80 4.76 17.90
CA ARG A 257 9.80 5.79 17.56
C ARG A 257 9.33 5.72 16.10
N GLY A 258 8.14 6.25 15.85
CA GLY A 258 7.64 6.46 14.50
C GLY A 258 8.26 7.69 13.83
N ILE A 259 8.80 7.53 12.63
CA ILE A 259 9.21 8.65 11.77
C ILE A 259 8.09 8.95 10.76
N HIS A 260 7.78 10.23 10.59
CA HIS A 260 6.72 10.69 9.69
C HIS A 260 7.11 11.98 8.98
N LEU A 261 6.71 12.11 7.72
CA LEU A 261 6.76 13.41 7.04
C LEU A 261 5.68 14.35 7.59
N THR A 262 6.05 15.61 7.83
CA THR A 262 5.12 16.63 8.27
C THR A 262 4.03 16.91 7.21
N PRO A 263 2.83 17.34 7.63
CA PRO A 263 1.75 17.73 6.71
C PRO A 263 2.18 18.71 5.60
N LEU A 264 2.96 19.73 5.96
CA LEU A 264 3.47 20.72 5.00
C LEU A 264 4.45 20.11 3.99
N ARG A 265 5.36 19.24 4.44
CA ARG A 265 6.32 18.56 3.56
C ARG A 265 5.59 17.61 2.60
N LYS A 266 4.59 16.87 3.09
CA LYS A 266 3.74 16.02 2.24
C LYS A 266 3.00 16.83 1.18
N LEU A 267 2.37 17.94 1.58
CA LEU A 267 1.65 18.84 0.67
C LEU A 267 2.57 19.42 -0.40
N TRP A 268 3.74 19.92 -0.01
CA TRP A 268 4.71 20.51 -0.93
C TRP A 268 5.23 19.50 -1.95
N LEU A 269 5.62 18.29 -1.50
CA LEU A 269 6.07 17.21 -2.37
C LEU A 269 4.96 16.80 -3.34
N ALA A 270 3.75 16.57 -2.83
CA ALA A 270 2.61 16.18 -3.64
C ALA A 270 2.25 17.24 -4.70
N TRP A 271 2.20 18.52 -4.31
CA TRP A 271 1.94 19.63 -5.21
C TRP A 271 3.01 19.76 -6.30
N ARG A 272 4.29 19.69 -5.91
CA ARG A 272 5.42 19.80 -6.85
C ARG A 272 5.40 18.67 -7.88
N THR A 273 5.15 17.44 -7.44
CA THR A 273 5.01 16.29 -8.33
C THR A 273 3.80 16.44 -9.25
N ALA A 274 2.65 16.86 -8.72
CA ALA A 274 1.43 17.04 -9.52
C ALA A 274 1.59 18.10 -10.63
N ARG A 275 2.38 19.16 -10.39
CA ARG A 275 2.63 20.24 -11.35
C ARG A 275 3.55 19.81 -12.50
N SER A 276 4.47 18.87 -12.26
CA SER A 276 5.46 18.46 -13.26
C SER A 276 5.85 16.99 -13.10
N PRO A 277 4.94 16.04 -13.36
CA PRO A 277 5.12 14.62 -13.04
C PRO A 277 6.27 13.99 -13.84
N VAL A 278 6.43 14.31 -15.13
CA VAL A 278 7.56 13.81 -15.95
C VAL A 278 8.90 14.26 -15.36
N ARG A 279 9.01 15.54 -14.99
CA ARG A 279 10.24 16.08 -14.38
C ARG A 279 10.50 15.46 -13.01
N ALA A 280 9.45 15.23 -12.22
CA ALA A 280 9.56 14.54 -10.93
C ALA A 280 10.06 13.10 -11.12
N ARG A 281 9.46 12.33 -12.03
CA ARG A 281 9.89 10.97 -12.40
C ARG A 281 11.38 10.92 -12.78
N ASN A 282 11.79 11.74 -13.75
CA ASN A 282 13.17 11.78 -14.22
C ASN A 282 14.16 12.17 -13.10
N LYS A 283 13.75 13.09 -12.21
CA LYS A 283 14.58 13.49 -11.06
C LYS A 283 14.77 12.33 -10.07
N GLU A 284 13.74 11.54 -9.82
CA GLU A 284 13.87 10.36 -8.93
C GLU A 284 14.68 9.24 -9.60
N LEU A 285 14.59 9.05 -10.91
CA LEU A 285 15.40 8.05 -11.62
C LEU A 285 16.91 8.39 -11.63
N ALA A 286 17.26 9.66 -11.58
CA ALA A 286 18.65 10.12 -11.59
C ALA A 286 19.31 10.13 -10.20
N ARG A 287 18.60 9.69 -9.15
CA ARG A 287 19.10 9.58 -7.77
C ARG A 287 19.56 8.16 -7.50
#